data_AF-A0A523J6T1-F1
#
_entry.id   AF-A0A523J6T1-F1
#
_cell.length_a   1.000
_cell.length_b   1.000
_cell.length_c   1.000
_cell.angle_alpha   90.00
_cell.angle_beta   90.00
_cell.angle_gamma   90.00
#
_symmetry.space_group_name_H-M   'P 1'
#
loop_
_entity.id
_entity.type
_entity.pdbx_description
1 polymer ?
#
loop_
_entity_poly.entity_id
_entity_poly.type
_entity_poly.pdbx_seq_one_letter_code
_entity_poly.pdbx_strand_id
1 'polypeptide(L)'
;MRLNKDIIEDSNRKELSLHEQSFDFLSNSFIRKNVDVTNILKKISDFQVAIPSWALGAGGGLIMMNAIENGDIKVNKGTKEVVFLSVEELKRLEKSTFQIKRLEVIKDCFVFCCYTGLAFKEMVSLKKEHIVKGFDGEDWIKMKRQKTQKELSIPLLPKAKKILRKYASDDQYLLPITSNARFNGYLKEIADMVGIEKTLTHHMARRTFATTVLLYNNVPMEIVSELLGHTKLATTQQSYGKIIQKKVGEEMKRLREG
;
A
#
# COMPACT_ATOMS: atom_id res chain seq x y z
N MET A 1 9.07 30.77 24.77
CA MET A 1 9.50 29.91 25.90
C MET A 1 9.52 28.48 25.41
N ARG A 2 10.69 27.83 25.30
CA ARG A 2 10.76 26.41 24.88
C ARG A 2 10.44 25.55 26.10
N LEU A 3 9.38 24.74 26.02
CA LEU A 3 9.07 23.73 27.04
C LEU A 3 10.19 22.67 27.02
N ASN A 4 10.87 22.48 28.15
CA ASN A 4 11.85 21.43 28.35
C ASN A 4 11.25 20.35 29.28
N LYS A 5 11.71 19.11 29.15
CA LYS A 5 11.25 17.93 29.88
C LYS A 5 11.29 18.16 31.40
N ASP A 6 12.33 18.82 31.90
CA ASP A 6 12.49 19.14 33.32
C ASP A 6 11.39 20.08 33.85
N ILE A 7 10.92 21.02 33.02
CA ILE A 7 9.85 21.98 33.37
C ILE A 7 8.50 21.26 33.44
N ILE A 8 8.28 20.30 32.53
CA ILE A 8 7.05 19.50 32.50
C ILE A 8 7.02 18.54 33.69
N GLU A 9 8.13 17.88 34.01
CA GLU A 9 8.23 16.97 35.15
C GLU A 9 8.06 17.71 36.47
N ASP A 10 8.65 18.89 36.63
CA ASP A 10 8.49 19.70 37.84
C ASP A 10 7.06 20.23 38.02
N SER A 11 6.38 20.59 36.93
CA SER A 11 4.96 20.96 36.97
C SER A 11 4.07 19.76 37.30
N ASN A 12 4.32 18.59 36.71
CA ASN A 12 3.51 17.38 36.95
C ASN A 12 3.70 16.87 38.38
N ARG A 13 4.91 16.98 38.95
CA ARG A 13 5.20 16.55 40.32
C ARG A 13 4.41 17.35 41.36
N LYS A 14 4.16 18.63 41.11
CA LYS A 14 3.38 19.51 41.99
C LYS A 14 1.90 19.11 42.07
N GLU A 15 1.34 18.65 40.96
CA GLU A 15 -0.07 18.24 40.87
C GLU A 15 -0.30 16.74 41.11
N LEU A 16 0.78 15.94 41.18
CA LEU A 16 0.70 14.48 41.23
C LEU A 16 -0.10 13.98 42.44
N SER A 17 0.12 14.55 43.62
CA SER A 17 -0.57 14.13 44.85
C SER A 17 -2.07 14.43 44.80
N LEU A 18 -2.46 15.57 44.22
CA LEU A 18 -3.86 15.94 44.00
C LEU A 18 -4.54 15.02 42.99
N HIS A 19 -3.83 14.68 41.92
CA HIS A 19 -4.32 13.74 40.90
C HIS A 19 -4.49 12.33 41.44
N GLU A 20 -3.54 11.82 42.25
CA GLU A 20 -3.62 10.51 42.91
C GLU A 20 -4.83 10.45 43.85
N GLN A 21 -5.03 11.47 44.69
CA GLN A 21 -6.19 11.53 45.59
C GLN A 21 -7.52 11.53 44.82
N SER A 22 -7.59 12.30 43.73
CA SER A 22 -8.79 12.36 42.88
C SER A 22 -9.05 11.03 42.17
N PHE A 23 -8.00 10.38 41.69
CA PHE A 23 -8.07 9.07 41.05
C PHE A 23 -8.54 8.00 42.04
N ASP A 24 -7.95 7.95 43.24
CA ASP A 24 -8.32 6.97 44.27
C ASP A 24 -9.76 7.16 44.72
N PHE A 25 -10.22 8.40 44.86
CA PHE A 25 -11.62 8.68 45.17
C PHE A 25 -12.58 8.12 44.10
N LEU A 26 -12.29 8.40 42.82
CA LEU A 26 -13.10 7.92 41.71
C LEU A 26 -13.04 6.40 41.58
N SER A 27 -11.85 5.82 41.63
CA SER A 27 -11.62 4.37 41.57
C SER A 27 -12.43 3.65 42.64
N ASN A 28 -12.34 4.11 43.89
CA ASN A 28 -13.10 3.55 45.00
C ASN A 28 -14.62 3.77 44.88
N SER A 29 -15.07 4.83 44.21
CA SER A 29 -16.50 5.05 43.91
C SER A 29 -17.02 4.06 42.86
N PHE A 30 -16.23 3.77 41.83
CA PHE A 30 -16.58 2.81 40.78
C PHE A 30 -16.52 1.36 41.28
N ILE A 31 -15.51 1.00 42.09
CA ILE A 31 -15.42 -0.31 42.73
C ILE A 31 -16.66 -0.56 43.60
N ARG A 32 -17.11 0.44 44.36
CA ARG A 32 -18.35 0.36 45.16
C ARG A 32 -19.62 0.15 44.33
N LYS A 33 -19.60 0.55 43.06
CA LYS A 33 -20.68 0.29 42.08
C LYS A 33 -20.48 -1.01 41.30
N ASN A 34 -19.58 -1.88 41.77
CA ASN A 34 -19.23 -3.16 41.15
C ASN A 34 -18.69 -3.02 39.72
N VAL A 35 -18.00 -1.92 39.44
CA VAL A 35 -17.38 -1.63 38.14
C VAL A 35 -15.90 -1.98 38.19
N ASP A 36 -15.45 -2.80 37.24
CA ASP A 36 -14.04 -3.19 37.07
C ASP A 36 -13.22 -2.05 36.46
N VAL A 37 -12.63 -1.26 37.35
CA VAL A 37 -11.79 -0.09 37.00
C VAL A 37 -10.55 -0.52 36.21
N THR A 38 -9.95 -1.67 36.53
CA THR A 38 -8.74 -2.17 35.86
C THR A 38 -9.01 -2.50 34.39
N ASN A 39 -10.15 -3.12 34.10
CA ASN A 39 -10.57 -3.41 32.73
C ASN A 39 -10.94 -2.13 31.95
N ILE A 40 -11.54 -1.14 32.61
CA ILE A 40 -11.80 0.17 31.99
C ILE A 40 -10.48 0.87 31.64
N LEU A 41 -9.50 0.88 32.54
CA LEU A 41 -8.18 1.46 32.27
C LEU A 41 -7.49 0.76 31.11
N LYS A 42 -7.58 -0.57 31.03
CA LYS A 42 -7.07 -1.35 29.91
C LYS A 42 -7.74 -0.94 28.59
N LYS A 43 -9.07 -0.84 28.57
CA LYS A 43 -9.83 -0.40 27.38
C LYS A 43 -9.52 1.04 26.97
N ILE A 44 -9.32 1.95 27.92
CA ILE A 44 -8.93 3.34 27.65
C ILE A 44 -7.51 3.41 27.09
N SER A 45 -6.59 2.61 27.61
CA SER A 45 -5.23 2.47 27.06
C SER A 45 -5.27 1.96 25.62
N ASP A 46 -6.02 0.89 25.36
CA ASP A 46 -6.23 0.34 24.01
C ASP A 46 -6.90 1.36 23.08
N PHE A 47 -7.83 2.17 23.60
CA PHE A 47 -8.52 3.22 22.85
C PHE A 47 -7.60 4.41 22.51
N GLN A 48 -6.73 4.84 23.44
CA GLN A 48 -5.71 5.86 23.16
C GLN A 48 -4.71 5.40 22.10
N VAL A 49 -4.36 4.12 22.07
CA VAL A 49 -3.56 3.52 21.00
C VAL A 49 -4.27 3.57 19.63
N ALA A 50 -5.60 3.60 19.63
CA ALA A 50 -6.42 3.63 18.42
C ALA A 50 -6.76 5.05 17.91
N ILE A 51 -6.57 6.11 18.73
CA ILE A 51 -6.80 7.50 18.31
C ILE A 51 -5.59 8.00 17.49
N PRO A 52 -5.77 8.41 16.22
CA PRO A 52 -4.67 8.93 15.41
C PRO A 52 -4.05 10.21 16.00
N SER A 53 -2.74 10.40 15.80
CA SER A 53 -1.96 11.56 16.28
C SER A 53 -2.54 12.95 15.94
N TRP A 54 -3.45 13.08 14.98
CA TRP A 54 -4.10 14.36 14.63
C TRP A 54 -5.32 14.69 15.51
N ALA A 55 -5.88 13.70 16.22
CA ALA A 55 -7.08 13.88 17.03
C ALA A 55 -6.79 14.23 18.51
N LEU A 56 -5.52 14.21 18.94
CA LEU A 56 -5.11 14.42 20.34
C LEU A 56 -4.44 15.77 20.64
N GLY A 57 -4.44 16.70 19.68
CA GLY A 57 -3.78 18.00 19.85
C GLY A 57 -2.26 17.89 20.03
N ALA A 58 -1.57 19.03 20.05
CA ALA A 58 -0.11 19.15 19.85
C ALA A 58 0.81 18.48 20.91
N GLY A 59 0.28 17.74 21.89
CA GLY A 59 1.07 17.08 22.94
C GLY A 59 1.01 15.55 22.98
N GLY A 60 -0.10 14.93 22.53
CA GLY A 60 -0.29 13.47 22.68
C GLY A 60 0.63 12.61 21.80
N GLY A 61 1.02 13.13 20.62
CA GLY A 61 1.93 12.43 19.71
C GLY A 61 3.34 12.25 20.28
N LEU A 62 3.82 13.19 21.09
CA LEU A 62 5.16 13.16 21.70
C LEU A 62 5.28 12.10 22.81
N ILE A 63 4.23 11.90 23.59
CA ILE A 63 4.21 10.88 24.65
C ILE A 63 4.19 9.48 24.03
N MET A 64 3.39 9.28 22.97
CA MET A 64 3.32 8.01 22.26
C MET A 64 4.63 7.69 21.51
N MET A 65 5.29 8.69 20.92
CA MET A 65 6.61 8.52 20.30
C MET A 65 7.66 8.11 21.34
N ASN A 66 7.69 8.78 22.50
CA ASN A 66 8.61 8.45 23.60
C ASN A 66 8.35 7.04 24.18
N ALA A 67 7.10 6.62 24.35
CA ALA A 67 6.77 5.28 24.85
C ALA A 67 7.12 4.16 23.85
N ILE A 68 7.09 4.46 22.54
CA ILE A 68 7.56 3.56 21.49
C ILE A 68 9.11 3.53 21.45
N GLU A 69 9.77 4.68 21.58
CA GLU A 69 11.24 4.80 21.60
C GLU A 69 11.88 4.17 22.85
N ASN A 70 11.23 4.27 24.01
CA ASN A 70 11.67 3.67 25.27
C ASN A 70 11.33 2.17 25.38
N GLY A 71 10.59 1.60 24.43
CA GLY A 71 10.29 0.17 24.37
C GLY A 71 9.11 -0.29 25.23
N ASP A 72 8.39 0.63 25.88
CA ASP A 72 7.21 0.34 26.71
C ASP A 72 6.01 -0.12 25.86
N ILE A 73 5.97 0.27 24.58
CA ILE A 73 4.94 -0.14 23.62
C ILE A 73 5.59 -0.90 22.46
N LYS A 74 5.49 -2.23 22.47
CA LYS A 74 5.82 -3.07 21.30
C LYS A 74 4.68 -3.01 20.29
N VAL A 75 4.78 -2.11 19.32
CA VAL A 75 3.87 -2.09 18.17
C VAL A 75 4.16 -3.32 17.30
N ASN A 76 3.40 -4.39 17.51
CA ASN A 76 3.49 -5.57 16.66
C ASN A 76 2.80 -5.27 15.32
N LYS A 77 3.51 -4.61 14.40
CA LYS A 77 3.08 -4.46 13.01
C LYS A 77 3.13 -5.84 12.37
N GLY A 78 2.08 -6.63 12.55
CA GLY A 78 1.92 -7.90 11.84
C GLY A 78 2.18 -7.67 10.35
N THR A 79 3.15 -8.40 9.80
CA THR A 79 3.51 -8.31 8.38
C THR A 79 2.36 -8.87 7.56
N LYS A 80 1.43 -8.00 7.12
CA LYS A 80 0.35 -8.40 6.22
C LYS A 80 0.98 -9.01 4.96
N GLU A 81 0.60 -10.24 4.67
CA GLU A 81 1.09 -10.94 3.49
C GLU A 81 0.79 -10.17 2.21
N VAL A 82 1.71 -10.28 1.27
CA VAL A 82 1.59 -9.59 0.02
C VAL A 82 0.73 -10.36 -0.96
N VAL A 83 -0.53 -9.92 -1.07
CA VAL A 83 -1.51 -10.43 -2.04
C VAL A 83 -1.30 -9.77 -3.42
N PHE A 84 -1.12 -10.61 -4.44
CA PHE A 84 -0.99 -10.29 -5.87
C PHE A 84 -1.56 -11.44 -6.71
N LEU A 85 -1.73 -11.23 -8.01
CA LEU A 85 -2.19 -12.28 -8.93
C LEU A 85 -1.03 -13.16 -9.38
N SER A 86 -1.21 -14.47 -9.31
CA SER A 86 -0.36 -15.46 -9.95
C SER A 86 -0.34 -15.30 -11.47
N VAL A 87 0.59 -15.99 -12.13
CA VAL A 87 0.69 -15.99 -13.60
C VAL A 87 -0.61 -16.54 -14.20
N GLU A 88 -1.19 -17.56 -13.59
CA GLU A 88 -2.40 -18.23 -14.02
C GLU A 88 -3.62 -17.32 -13.86
N GLU A 89 -3.78 -16.67 -12.69
CA GLU A 89 -4.87 -15.72 -12.44
C GLU A 89 -4.80 -14.52 -13.39
N LEU A 90 -3.61 -13.94 -13.60
CA LEU A 90 -3.42 -12.83 -14.52
C LEU A 90 -3.76 -13.24 -15.97
N LYS A 91 -3.33 -14.44 -16.40
CA LYS A 91 -3.69 -14.99 -17.72
C LYS A 91 -5.19 -15.25 -17.86
N ARG A 92 -5.86 -15.76 -16.82
CA ARG A 92 -7.33 -15.94 -16.82
C ARG A 92 -8.03 -14.60 -16.98
N LEU A 93 -7.61 -13.60 -16.21
CA LEU A 93 -8.15 -12.24 -16.30
C LEU A 93 -7.96 -11.65 -17.70
N GLU A 94 -6.78 -11.78 -18.29
CA GLU A 94 -6.51 -11.30 -19.67
C GLU A 94 -7.41 -11.95 -20.74
N LYS A 95 -7.67 -13.25 -20.59
CA LYS A 95 -8.48 -14.02 -21.54
C LYS A 95 -9.98 -13.81 -21.34
N SER A 96 -10.40 -13.36 -20.17
CA SER A 96 -11.81 -13.09 -19.87
C SER A 96 -12.34 -11.94 -20.74
N THR A 97 -13.58 -12.09 -21.19
CA THR A 97 -14.32 -11.07 -21.96
C THR A 97 -15.65 -10.82 -21.29
N PHE A 98 -16.05 -9.55 -21.23
CA PHE A 98 -17.32 -9.16 -20.62
C PHE A 98 -18.23 -8.51 -21.66
N GLN A 99 -19.49 -8.94 -21.71
CA GLN A 99 -20.52 -8.28 -22.55
C GLN A 99 -20.80 -6.85 -22.06
N ILE A 100 -20.69 -6.64 -20.75
CA ILE A 100 -20.89 -5.35 -20.11
C ILE A 100 -19.64 -4.48 -20.37
N LYS A 101 -19.77 -3.48 -21.26
CA LYS A 101 -18.68 -2.58 -21.68
C LYS A 101 -17.88 -1.97 -20.53
N ARG A 102 -18.56 -1.53 -19.46
CA ARG A 102 -17.91 -0.96 -18.27
C ARG A 102 -16.97 -1.96 -17.57
N LEU A 103 -17.32 -3.24 -17.49
CA LEU A 103 -16.45 -4.25 -16.86
C LEU A 103 -15.23 -4.54 -17.74
N GLU A 104 -15.44 -4.62 -19.05
CA GLU A 104 -14.36 -4.81 -20.03
C GLU A 104 -13.32 -3.68 -19.94
N VAL A 105 -13.78 -2.43 -19.85
CA VAL A 105 -12.90 -1.26 -19.67
C VAL A 105 -12.10 -1.34 -18.37
N ILE A 106 -12.75 -1.66 -17.25
CA ILE A 106 -12.07 -1.73 -15.94
C ILE A 106 -11.06 -2.87 -15.91
N LYS A 107 -11.42 -4.04 -16.46
CA LYS A 107 -10.52 -5.18 -16.62
C LYS A 107 -9.29 -4.78 -17.42
N ASP A 108 -9.45 -4.16 -18.58
CA ASP A 108 -8.32 -3.76 -19.42
C ASP A 108 -7.44 -2.72 -18.74
N CYS A 109 -8.01 -1.70 -18.11
CA CYS A 109 -7.24 -0.72 -17.34
C CYS A 109 -6.46 -1.37 -16.18
N PHE A 110 -7.07 -2.35 -15.49
CA PHE A 110 -6.40 -3.09 -14.44
C PHE A 110 -5.26 -3.96 -14.97
N VAL A 111 -5.46 -4.67 -16.08
CA VAL A 111 -4.42 -5.46 -16.76
C VAL A 111 -3.30 -4.54 -17.23
N PHE A 112 -3.61 -3.37 -17.78
CA PHE A 112 -2.62 -2.35 -18.15
C PHE A 112 -1.75 -1.95 -16.94
N CYS A 113 -2.37 -1.71 -15.78
CA CYS A 113 -1.64 -1.44 -14.53
C CYS A 113 -0.82 -2.64 -14.04
N CYS A 114 -1.24 -3.89 -14.32
CA CYS A 114 -0.43 -5.07 -14.03
C CYS A 114 0.84 -5.15 -14.88
N TYR A 115 0.90 -4.47 -16.03
CA TYR A 115 2.06 -4.43 -16.93
C TYR A 115 2.88 -3.14 -16.88
N THR A 116 2.42 -2.13 -16.15
CA THR A 116 3.10 -0.83 -16.04
C THR A 116 3.40 -0.44 -14.59
N GLY A 117 2.67 -0.99 -13.62
CA GLY A 117 2.84 -0.62 -12.22
C GLY A 117 2.37 0.78 -11.85
N LEU A 118 1.69 1.49 -12.76
CA LEU A 118 1.16 2.82 -12.48
C LEU A 118 0.21 2.79 -11.27
N ALA A 119 0.26 3.84 -10.45
CA ALA A 119 -0.74 4.11 -9.45
C ALA A 119 -2.02 4.67 -10.10
N PHE A 120 -3.15 4.60 -9.39
CA PHE A 120 -4.45 4.98 -9.95
C PHE A 120 -4.44 6.40 -10.52
N LYS A 121 -3.88 7.34 -9.75
CA LYS A 121 -3.76 8.74 -10.16
C LYS A 121 -2.90 8.92 -11.43
N GLU A 122 -1.83 8.13 -11.56
CA GLU A 122 -0.92 8.16 -12.72
C GLU A 122 -1.61 7.59 -13.97
N MET A 123 -2.36 6.48 -13.80
CA MET A 123 -3.15 5.87 -14.87
C MET A 123 -4.22 6.83 -15.41
N VAL A 124 -5.02 7.47 -14.54
CA VAL A 124 -6.08 8.38 -14.98
C VAL A 124 -5.56 9.70 -15.57
N SER A 125 -4.32 10.10 -15.24
CA SER A 125 -3.67 11.28 -15.81
C SER A 125 -2.76 10.95 -17.01
N LEU A 126 -2.73 9.70 -17.47
CA LEU A 126 -1.89 9.28 -18.57
C LEU A 126 -2.38 9.89 -19.89
N LYS A 127 -1.47 10.52 -20.62
CA LYS A 127 -1.74 11.31 -21.82
C LYS A 127 -0.79 10.93 -22.94
N LYS A 128 -1.14 11.26 -24.18
CA LYS A 128 -0.30 11.03 -25.37
C LYS A 128 1.12 11.58 -25.23
N GLU A 129 1.26 12.78 -24.67
CA GLU A 129 2.57 13.43 -24.42
C GLU A 129 3.50 12.67 -23.46
N HIS A 130 2.93 11.82 -22.59
CA HIS A 130 3.70 11.00 -21.67
C HIS A 130 4.32 9.78 -22.35
N ILE A 131 3.95 9.48 -23.60
CA ILE A 131 4.52 8.36 -24.36
C ILE A 131 5.63 8.91 -25.24
N VAL A 132 6.85 8.50 -24.95
CA VAL A 132 8.06 8.96 -25.64
C VAL A 132 8.88 7.79 -26.14
N LYS A 133 9.71 8.02 -27.16
CA LYS A 133 10.71 7.04 -27.57
C LYS A 133 11.87 7.00 -26.59
N GLY A 134 12.21 5.78 -26.14
CA GLY A 134 13.38 5.51 -25.32
C GLY A 134 14.67 5.49 -26.12
N PHE A 135 15.79 5.35 -25.41
CA PHE A 135 17.12 5.20 -26.03
C PHE A 135 17.25 3.90 -26.84
N ASP A 136 16.37 2.94 -26.57
CA ASP A 136 16.23 1.63 -27.22
C ASP A 136 15.29 1.66 -28.44
N GLY A 137 14.69 2.82 -28.76
CA GLY A 137 13.70 2.96 -29.84
C GLY A 137 12.29 2.46 -29.47
N GLU A 138 12.11 1.93 -28.26
CA GLU A 138 10.83 1.47 -27.76
C GLU A 138 9.99 2.62 -27.20
N ASP A 139 8.69 2.37 -26.98
CA ASP A 139 7.82 3.36 -26.33
C ASP A 139 7.96 3.26 -24.81
N TRP A 140 8.09 4.40 -24.15
CA TRP A 140 8.22 4.52 -22.71
C TRP A 140 7.17 5.47 -22.16
N ILE A 141 6.63 5.16 -20.99
CA ILE A 141 5.84 6.13 -20.20
C ILE A 141 6.83 6.97 -19.41
N LYS A 142 6.86 8.28 -19.67
CA LYS A 142 7.57 9.28 -18.86
C LYS A 142 6.60 10.30 -18.28
N MET A 143 6.55 10.41 -16.95
CA MET A 143 5.74 11.41 -16.25
C MET A 143 6.29 11.72 -14.87
N LYS A 144 5.83 12.82 -14.25
CA LYS A 144 6.16 13.15 -12.85
C LYS A 144 5.08 12.61 -11.91
N ARG A 145 5.49 11.89 -10.87
CA ARG A 145 4.58 11.38 -9.84
C ARG A 145 3.99 12.52 -9.03
N GLN A 146 2.67 12.59 -8.93
CA GLN A 146 2.01 13.66 -8.19
C GLN A 146 2.41 13.74 -6.71
N LYS A 147 2.58 12.61 -6.03
CA LYS A 147 2.86 12.58 -4.58
C LYS A 147 4.30 12.93 -4.22
N THR A 148 5.25 12.46 -5.01
CA THR A 148 6.69 12.54 -4.67
C THR A 148 7.46 13.48 -5.60
N GLN A 149 6.83 13.98 -6.66
CA GLN A 149 7.45 14.79 -7.73
C GLN A 149 8.62 14.12 -8.46
N LYS A 150 8.91 12.86 -8.14
CA LYS A 150 9.92 12.05 -8.81
C LYS A 150 9.47 11.71 -10.22
N GLU A 151 10.42 11.67 -11.13
CA GLU A 151 10.21 11.18 -12.48
C GLU A 151 9.94 9.67 -12.45
N LEU A 152 9.04 9.25 -13.31
CA LEU A 152 8.65 7.88 -13.55
C LEU A 152 8.98 7.57 -15.01
N SER A 153 9.78 6.53 -15.24
CA SER A 153 10.15 6.08 -16.58
C SER A 153 9.94 4.57 -16.66
N ILE A 154 8.97 4.13 -17.45
CA ILE A 154 8.60 2.70 -17.56
C ILE A 154 8.53 2.29 -19.04
N PRO A 155 9.29 1.28 -19.49
CA PRO A 155 9.17 0.76 -20.85
C PRO A 155 7.81 0.08 -21.05
N LEU A 156 7.15 0.36 -22.17
CA LEU A 156 5.85 -0.21 -22.48
C LEU A 156 5.97 -1.63 -23.03
N LEU A 157 5.49 -2.60 -22.26
CA LEU A 157 5.40 -3.99 -22.70
C LEU A 157 4.33 -4.16 -23.80
N PRO A 158 4.47 -5.13 -24.73
CA PRO A 158 3.52 -5.34 -25.82
C PRO A 158 2.06 -5.49 -25.38
N LYS A 159 1.82 -6.15 -24.23
CA LYS A 159 0.47 -6.29 -23.66
C LYS A 159 -0.15 -4.96 -23.25
N ALA A 160 0.64 -4.06 -22.65
CA ALA A 160 0.20 -2.72 -22.32
C ALA A 160 -0.07 -1.90 -23.59
N LYS A 161 0.82 -1.98 -24.59
CA LYS A 161 0.64 -1.32 -25.90
C LYS A 161 -0.66 -1.76 -26.59
N LYS A 162 -1.01 -3.05 -26.53
CA LYS A 162 -2.26 -3.57 -27.10
C LYS A 162 -3.50 -2.90 -26.49
N ILE A 163 -3.49 -2.66 -25.17
CA ILE A 163 -4.59 -1.99 -24.47
C ILE A 163 -4.67 -0.52 -24.87
N LEU A 164 -3.53 0.18 -24.94
CA LEU A 164 -3.50 1.57 -25.41
C LEU A 164 -4.06 1.70 -26.84
N ARG A 165 -3.74 0.75 -27.74
CA ARG A 165 -4.31 0.72 -29.10
C ARG A 165 -5.81 0.46 -29.10
N LYS A 166 -6.33 -0.40 -28.20
CA LYS A 166 -7.77 -0.68 -28.08
C LYS A 166 -8.59 0.55 -27.71
N TYR A 167 -8.02 1.45 -26.89
CA TYR A 167 -8.67 2.68 -26.44
C TYR A 167 -8.13 3.94 -27.11
N ALA A 168 -7.43 3.79 -28.23
CA ALA A 168 -6.95 4.91 -29.01
C ALA A 168 -8.14 5.76 -29.48
N SER A 169 -8.10 7.04 -29.16
CA SER A 169 -9.12 8.02 -29.53
C SER A 169 -8.47 9.37 -29.78
N ASP A 170 -9.23 10.36 -30.25
CA ASP A 170 -8.74 11.71 -30.46
C ASP A 170 -8.48 12.48 -29.14
N ASP A 171 -8.96 11.97 -28.01
CA ASP A 171 -8.72 12.53 -26.68
C ASP A 171 -7.22 12.61 -26.36
N GLN A 172 -6.82 13.59 -25.55
CA GLN A 172 -5.47 13.69 -24.99
C GLN A 172 -5.16 12.51 -24.04
N TYR A 173 -6.17 11.97 -23.37
CA TYR A 173 -6.04 10.87 -22.41
C TYR A 173 -5.97 9.52 -23.12
N LEU A 174 -5.12 8.63 -22.61
CA LEU A 174 -4.85 7.33 -23.24
C LEU A 174 -5.73 6.18 -22.74
N LEU A 175 -6.45 6.39 -21.64
CA LEU A 175 -7.32 5.39 -21.03
C LEU A 175 -8.64 6.03 -20.58
N PRO A 176 -9.75 5.29 -20.61
CA PRO A 176 -11.02 5.78 -20.09
C PRO A 176 -10.93 6.14 -18.60
N ILE A 177 -11.43 7.32 -18.26
CA ILE A 177 -11.36 7.85 -16.89
C ILE A 177 -12.59 7.40 -16.09
N THR A 178 -12.37 6.94 -14.86
CA THR A 178 -13.42 6.66 -13.87
C THR A 178 -12.96 7.09 -12.48
N SER A 179 -13.84 7.00 -11.48
CA SER A 179 -13.47 7.26 -10.08
C SER A 179 -12.85 6.01 -9.43
N ASN A 180 -11.95 6.21 -8.47
CA ASN A 180 -11.28 5.10 -7.77
C ASN A 180 -12.28 4.18 -7.05
N ALA A 181 -13.35 4.75 -6.47
CA ALA A 181 -14.40 3.97 -5.81
C ALA A 181 -15.13 3.05 -6.79
N ARG A 182 -15.55 3.58 -7.96
CA ARG A 182 -16.22 2.78 -9.00
C ARG A 182 -15.27 1.72 -9.58
N PHE A 183 -14.01 2.10 -9.81
CA PHE A 183 -12.99 1.18 -10.30
C PHE A 183 -12.85 -0.05 -9.39
N ASN A 184 -12.68 0.15 -8.08
CA ASN A 184 -12.56 -0.95 -7.13
C ASN A 184 -13.89 -1.70 -6.90
N GLY A 185 -15.04 -1.05 -7.08
CA GLY A 185 -16.34 -1.72 -7.06
C GLY A 185 -16.45 -2.76 -8.18
N TYR A 186 -16.21 -2.33 -9.42
CA TYR A 186 -16.24 -3.21 -10.59
C TYR A 186 -15.17 -4.30 -10.56
N LEU A 187 -14.01 -4.04 -9.96
CA LEU A 187 -12.99 -5.07 -9.78
C LEU A 187 -13.45 -6.25 -8.92
N LYS A 188 -14.33 -6.02 -7.94
CA LYS A 188 -14.89 -7.11 -7.13
C LYS A 188 -15.79 -7.99 -7.98
N GLU A 189 -16.70 -7.37 -8.75
CA GLU A 189 -17.58 -8.09 -9.69
C GLU A 189 -16.76 -8.91 -10.71
N ILE A 190 -15.70 -8.31 -11.26
CA ILE A 190 -14.79 -8.99 -12.19
C ILE A 190 -14.08 -10.18 -11.52
N ALA A 191 -13.64 -10.03 -10.27
CA ALA A 191 -12.99 -11.11 -9.53
C ALA A 191 -13.92 -12.31 -9.36
N ASP A 192 -15.17 -12.05 -8.96
CA ASP A 192 -16.20 -13.07 -8.77
C ASP A 192 -16.50 -13.80 -10.09
N MET A 193 -16.67 -13.06 -11.19
CA MET A 193 -16.95 -13.64 -12.51
C MET A 193 -15.80 -14.47 -13.09
N VAL A 194 -14.55 -14.15 -12.77
CA VAL A 194 -13.36 -14.86 -13.27
C VAL A 194 -12.93 -16.00 -12.34
N GLY A 195 -13.57 -16.15 -11.17
CA GLY A 195 -13.19 -17.14 -10.16
C GLY A 195 -11.84 -16.81 -9.52
N ILE A 196 -11.64 -15.55 -9.13
CA ILE A 196 -10.48 -15.09 -8.36
C ILE A 196 -10.97 -14.78 -6.94
N GLU A 197 -10.61 -15.62 -5.97
CA GLU A 197 -11.02 -15.48 -4.57
C GLU A 197 -10.42 -14.24 -3.89
N LYS A 198 -9.33 -13.70 -4.45
CA LYS A 198 -8.64 -12.52 -3.93
C LYS A 198 -9.43 -11.26 -4.26
N THR A 199 -9.64 -10.41 -3.27
CA THR A 199 -10.22 -9.07 -3.49
C THR A 199 -9.32 -8.22 -4.37
N LEU A 200 -9.69 -8.09 -5.64
CA LEU A 200 -8.98 -7.23 -6.58
C LEU A 200 -9.13 -5.75 -6.15
N THR A 201 -7.99 -5.07 -6.06
CA THR A 201 -7.93 -3.63 -5.81
C THR A 201 -6.93 -3.02 -6.78
N HIS A 202 -7.08 -1.75 -7.12
CA HIS A 202 -6.12 -1.10 -8.00
C HIS A 202 -4.67 -1.24 -7.49
N HIS A 203 -4.44 -1.16 -6.17
CA HIS A 203 -3.10 -1.34 -5.62
C HIS A 203 -2.52 -2.74 -5.90
N MET A 204 -3.37 -3.77 -5.97
CA MET A 204 -2.95 -5.13 -6.33
C MET A 204 -2.33 -5.22 -7.73
N ALA A 205 -2.76 -4.40 -8.69
CA ALA A 205 -2.18 -4.37 -10.02
C ALA A 205 -0.68 -4.03 -9.97
N ARG A 206 -0.31 -3.01 -9.19
CA ARG A 206 1.10 -2.63 -8.99
C ARG A 206 1.92 -3.71 -8.31
N ARG A 207 1.32 -4.45 -7.37
CA ARG A 207 1.99 -5.59 -6.70
C ARG A 207 2.18 -6.75 -7.68
N THR A 208 1.19 -6.99 -8.53
CA THR A 208 1.23 -8.00 -9.60
C THR A 208 2.30 -7.65 -10.63
N PHE A 209 2.46 -6.38 -10.99
CA PHE A 209 3.56 -5.92 -11.83
C PHE A 209 4.92 -6.26 -11.21
N ALA A 210 5.14 -5.84 -9.96
CA ALA A 210 6.40 -6.08 -9.24
C ALA A 210 6.75 -7.56 -9.13
N THR A 211 5.76 -8.41 -8.83
CA THR A 211 5.96 -9.83 -8.51
C THR A 211 5.90 -10.70 -9.75
N THR A 212 4.71 -10.83 -10.31
CA THR A 212 4.39 -11.76 -11.38
C THR A 212 4.97 -11.35 -12.72
N VAL A 213 5.00 -10.05 -13.01
CA VAL A 213 5.56 -9.58 -14.30
C VAL A 213 7.07 -9.40 -14.22
N LEU A 214 7.62 -8.88 -13.11
CA LEU A 214 9.06 -8.62 -13.01
C LEU A 214 9.84 -9.71 -12.27
N LEU A 215 9.63 -9.87 -10.95
CA LEU A 215 10.46 -10.77 -10.12
C LEU A 215 10.39 -12.24 -10.57
N TYR A 216 9.23 -12.75 -10.96
CA TYR A 216 9.10 -14.12 -11.48
C TYR A 216 9.81 -14.32 -12.81
N ASN A 217 9.98 -13.26 -13.60
CA ASN A 217 10.75 -13.26 -14.85
C ASN A 217 12.21 -12.83 -14.66
N ASN A 218 12.77 -13.02 -13.44
CA ASN A 218 14.19 -12.80 -13.13
C ASN A 218 14.68 -11.35 -13.30
N VAL A 219 13.78 -10.37 -13.23
CA VAL A 219 14.20 -8.96 -13.22
C VAL A 219 14.85 -8.64 -11.85
N PRO A 220 16.08 -8.11 -11.83
CA PRO A 220 16.78 -7.73 -10.60
C PRO A 220 15.97 -6.76 -9.72
N MET A 221 16.08 -6.90 -8.40
CA MET A 221 15.28 -6.14 -7.45
C MET A 221 15.55 -4.63 -7.50
N GLU A 222 16.77 -4.26 -7.88
CA GLU A 222 17.22 -2.89 -8.11
C GLU A 222 16.38 -2.25 -9.22
N ILE A 223 16.23 -2.97 -10.35
CA ILE A 223 15.39 -2.54 -11.48
C ILE A 223 13.93 -2.48 -11.07
N VAL A 224 13.44 -3.49 -10.34
CA VAL A 224 12.05 -3.49 -9.82
C VAL A 224 11.81 -2.28 -8.91
N SER A 225 12.74 -1.97 -8.01
CA SER A 225 12.61 -0.84 -7.09
C SER A 225 12.60 0.50 -7.81
N GLU A 226 13.43 0.64 -8.86
CA GLU A 226 13.48 1.82 -9.72
C GLU A 226 12.15 2.04 -10.46
N LEU A 227 11.62 1.00 -11.10
CA LEU A 227 10.32 1.06 -11.80
C LEU A 227 9.16 1.38 -10.84
N LEU A 228 9.21 0.87 -9.61
CA LEU A 228 8.25 1.20 -8.57
C LEU A 228 8.55 2.53 -7.87
N GLY A 229 9.64 3.22 -8.20
CA GLY A 229 10.06 4.50 -7.61
C GLY A 229 10.08 4.47 -6.08
N HIS A 230 10.52 3.36 -5.49
CA HIS A 230 10.71 3.25 -4.05
C HIS A 230 12.04 3.92 -3.67
N THR A 231 12.01 4.82 -2.69
CA THR A 231 13.21 5.48 -2.15
C THR A 231 14.11 4.55 -1.35
N LYS A 232 13.57 3.45 -0.83
CA LYS A 232 14.31 2.48 -0.02
C LYS A 232 14.09 1.08 -0.59
N LEU A 233 15.18 0.39 -0.92
CA LEU A 233 15.16 -1.03 -1.31
C LEU A 233 14.49 -1.90 -0.24
N ALA A 234 14.67 -1.55 1.03
CA ALA A 234 14.04 -2.20 2.18
C ALA A 234 12.51 -2.33 2.06
N THR A 235 11.83 -1.34 1.44
CA THR A 235 10.37 -1.39 1.24
C THR A 235 9.96 -2.51 0.27
N THR A 236 10.79 -2.75 -0.76
CA THR A 236 10.61 -3.83 -1.73
C THR A 236 10.98 -5.18 -1.09
N GLN A 237 12.12 -5.25 -0.39
CA GLN A 237 12.60 -6.47 0.27
C GLN A 237 11.66 -6.96 1.38
N GLN A 238 11.17 -6.08 2.25
CA GLN A 238 10.23 -6.43 3.33
C GLN A 238 8.89 -6.93 2.79
N SER A 239 8.46 -6.40 1.64
CA SER A 239 7.22 -6.82 0.99
C SER A 239 7.36 -8.18 0.30
N TYR A 240 8.54 -8.49 -0.26
CA TYR A 240 8.69 -9.65 -1.14
C TYR A 240 9.67 -10.72 -0.63
N GLY A 241 10.13 -10.63 0.63
CA GLY A 241 11.09 -11.58 1.21
C GLY A 241 10.68 -13.06 1.07
N LYS A 242 9.40 -13.39 1.26
CA LYS A 242 8.88 -14.75 1.05
C LYS A 242 9.01 -15.22 -0.41
N ILE A 243 8.84 -14.30 -1.37
CA ILE A 243 8.98 -14.58 -2.80
C ILE A 243 10.44 -14.87 -3.14
N ILE A 244 11.36 -14.09 -2.57
CA ILE A 244 12.82 -14.30 -2.74
C ILE A 244 13.19 -15.70 -2.24
N GLN A 245 12.73 -16.09 -1.05
CA GLN A 245 13.02 -17.43 -0.50
C GLN A 245 12.53 -18.55 -1.42
N LYS A 246 11.32 -18.42 -1.99
CA LYS A 246 10.80 -19.38 -2.97
C LYS A 246 11.69 -19.46 -4.21
N LYS A 247 12.09 -18.31 -4.77
CA LYS A 247 13.00 -18.21 -5.93
C LYS A 247 14.36 -18.85 -5.65
N VAL A 248 14.95 -18.58 -4.48
CA VAL A 248 16.21 -19.20 -4.07
C VAL A 248 16.09 -20.73 -4.04
N GLY A 249 14.97 -21.26 -3.54
CA GLY A 249 14.69 -22.70 -3.57
C GLY A 249 14.61 -23.28 -4.98
N GLU A 250 13.92 -22.59 -5.90
CA GLU A 250 13.80 -22.97 -7.32
C GLU A 250 15.18 -22.99 -8.00
N GLU A 251 15.99 -21.96 -7.80
CA GLU A 251 17.30 -21.85 -8.45
C GLU A 251 18.31 -22.85 -7.88
N MET A 252 18.29 -23.08 -6.57
CA MET A 252 19.09 -24.15 -5.94
C MET A 252 18.65 -25.54 -6.37
N LYS A 253 17.37 -25.75 -6.71
CA LYS A 253 16.91 -27.01 -7.29
C LYS A 253 17.47 -27.18 -8.70
N ARG A 254 17.37 -26.14 -9.54
CA ARG A 254 17.93 -26.15 -10.90
C ARG A 254 19.44 -26.44 -10.92
N LEU A 255 20.20 -25.84 -9.99
CA LEU A 255 21.64 -26.10 -9.86
C LEU A 255 21.99 -27.50 -9.33
N ARG A 256 21.05 -28.20 -8.69
CA ARG A 256 21.23 -29.60 -8.25
C ARG A 256 20.90 -30.61 -9.34
N GLU A 257 20.06 -30.22 -10.30
CA GLU A 257 19.56 -31.08 -11.38
C GLU A 257 20.31 -30.88 -12.71
N GLY A 258 21.18 -29.88 -12.80
CA GLY A 258 22.07 -29.64 -13.96
C GLY A 258 23.52 -29.91 -13.60
#